data_AF-A0A3B1ATM0-F1
#
_entry.id   AF-A0A3B1ATM0-F1
#
_cell.length_a   1.000
_cell.length_b   1.000
_cell.length_c   1.000
_cell.angle_alpha   90.00
_cell.angle_beta   90.00
_cell.angle_gamma   90.00
#
_symmetry.space_group_name_H-M   'P 1'
#
loop_
_entity.id
_entity.type
_entity.pdbx_description
1 polymer ?
#
loop_
_entity_poly.entity_id
_entity_poly.type
_entity_poly.pdbx_seq_one_letter_code
_entity_poly.pdbx_strand_id
1 'polypeptide(L)' 'MRIKNMEPEDLKKLRNELGLSVSKAALQCHITPRTWGRYEAGDRAIPEGVIHLFCILNGLDHTKYLSQ' A
#
# COMPACT_ATOMS: atom_id res chain seq x y z
N MET A 1 3.55 -22.16 1.20
CA MET A 1 4.22 -20.84 1.10
C MET A 1 3.20 -19.79 1.52
N ARG A 2 3.42 -19.05 2.61
CA ARG A 2 2.43 -18.06 3.08
C ARG A 2 2.43 -16.88 2.12
N ILE A 3 1.28 -16.58 1.51
CA ILE A 3 1.04 -15.30 0.85
C ILE A 3 1.23 -14.24 1.93
N LYS A 4 2.23 -13.37 1.78
CA LYS A 4 2.44 -12.29 2.74
C LYS A 4 1.49 -11.16 2.33
N ASN A 5 0.30 -11.14 2.92
CA ASN A 5 -0.55 -9.95 2.88
C ASN A 5 0.30 -8.76 3.31
N MET A 6 0.22 -7.64 2.58
CA MET A 6 0.97 -6.45 2.96
C MET A 6 0.47 -6.00 4.33
N GLU A 7 1.35 -6.02 5.32
CA GLU A 7 1.04 -5.54 6.65
C GLU A 7 1.08 -3.99 6.68
N PRO A 8 0.35 -3.34 7.60
CA PRO A 8 0.35 -1.89 7.78
C PRO A 8 1.75 -1.27 7.83
N GLU A 9 2.66 -1.88 8.58
CA GLU A 9 4.03 -1.39 8.73
C GLU A 9 4.86 -1.59 7.46
N ASP A 10 4.60 -2.66 6.70
CA ASP A 10 5.25 -2.90 5.40
C ASP A 10 4.83 -1.83 4.38
N LEU A 11 3.53 -1.46 4.35
CA LEU A 11 3.03 -0.38 3.48
C LEU A 11 3.68 0.95 3.82
N LYS A 12 3.75 1.27 5.12
CA LYS A 12 4.36 2.51 5.62
C LYS A 12 5.85 2.59 5.30
N LYS A 13 6.57 1.49 5.52
CA LYS A 13 7.99 1.38 5.19
C LYS A 13 8.21 1.60 3.69
N LEU A 14 7.44 0.92 2.84
CA LEU A 14 7.53 1.06 1.40
C LEU A 14 7.26 2.50 0.94
N ARG A 15 6.24 3.16 1.49
CA ARG A 15 5.96 4.57 1.18
C ARG A 15 7.14 5.48 1.54
N ASN A 16 7.76 5.26 2.70
CA ASN A 16 8.92 6.05 3.14
C ASN A 16 10.15 5.79 2.24
N GLU A 17 10.40 4.54 1.84
CA GLU A 17 11.49 4.17 0.91
C GLU A 17 11.34 4.85 -0.46
N LEU A 18 10.09 5.02 -0.92
CA LEU A 18 9.77 5.77 -2.14
C LEU A 18 9.81 7.30 -1.97
N GLY A 19 10.08 7.80 -0.76
CA GLY A 19 10.11 9.24 -0.46
C GLY A 19 8.75 9.93 -0.59
N LEU A 20 7.65 9.19 -0.43
CA LEU A 20 6.30 9.71 -0.62
C LEU A 20 5.68 10.16 0.71
N SER A 21 5.02 11.32 0.68
CA SER A 21 4.10 11.70 1.77
C SER A 21 2.83 10.84 1.73
N VAL A 22 2.13 10.73 2.86
CA VAL A 22 0.81 10.06 2.93
C VAL A 22 -0.14 10.62 1.88
N SER A 23 -0.19 11.95 1.72
CA SER A 23 -1.05 12.59 0.73
C SER A 23 -0.72 12.21 -0.72
N LYS A 24 0.58 12.09 -1.05
CA LYS A 24 1.02 11.73 -2.40
C LYS A 24 0.71 10.26 -2.72
N ALA A 25 0.95 9.35 -1.77
CA ALA A 25 0.63 7.94 -1.94
C ALA A 25 -0.89 7.70 -2.05
N ALA A 26 -1.66 8.40 -1.22
CA ALA A 26 -3.12 8.38 -1.28
C ALA A 26 -3.66 8.88 -2.64
N LEU A 27 -3.09 9.98 -3.16
CA LEU A 27 -3.44 10.53 -4.46
C LEU A 27 -3.16 9.56 -5.61
N GLN A 28 -2.00 8.89 -5.61
CA GLN A 28 -1.67 7.85 -6.60
C GLN A 28 -2.74 6.76 -6.66
N CYS A 29 -3.25 6.35 -5.49
CA CYS A 29 -4.23 5.27 -5.40
C CYS A 29 -5.69 5.75 -5.42
N HIS A 30 -5.94 7.02 -5.79
CA HIS A 30 -7.27 7.62 -5.83
C HIS A 30 -8.07 7.47 -4.53
N ILE A 31 -7.41 7.56 -3.38
CA ILE A 31 -8.03 7.53 -2.06
C ILE A 31 -7.66 8.76 -1.23
N THR A 32 -8.39 8.98 -0.13
CA THR A 32 -8.08 10.12 0.75
C THR A 32 -6.83 9.84 1.61
N PRO A 33 -6.07 10.88 2.01
CA PRO A 33 -4.94 10.72 2.95
C PRO A 33 -5.36 10.09 4.28
N ARG A 34 -6.60 10.34 4.73
CA ARG A 34 -7.18 9.72 5.92
C ARG A 34 -7.35 8.21 5.75
N THR A 35 -7.83 7.78 4.59
CA THR A 35 -7.96 6.34 4.28
C THR A 35 -6.59 5.67 4.28
N TRP A 36 -5.59 6.27 3.62
CA TRP A 36 -4.23 5.76 3.61
C TRP A 36 -3.64 5.66 5.03
N GLY A 37 -3.79 6.71 5.85
CA GLY A 37 -3.32 6.70 7.23
C GLY A 37 -3.93 5.58 8.08
N ARG A 38 -5.21 5.23 7.87
CA ARG A 38 -5.86 4.09 8.54
C ARG A 38 -5.31 2.74 8.10
N TYR A 39 -4.86 2.61 6.86
CA TYR A 39 -4.18 1.41 6.37
C TYR A 39 -2.83 1.24 7.07
N GLU A 40 -2.03 2.30 7.14
CA GLU A 40 -0.72 2.26 7.83
C GLU A 40 -0.83 2.10 9.35
N ALA A 41 -1.93 2.55 9.95
CA ALA A 41 -2.19 2.37 11.38
C ALA A 41 -2.71 0.97 11.74
N GLY A 42 -3.13 0.17 10.76
CA GLY A 42 -3.80 -1.12 11.01
C GLY A 42 -5.26 -0.99 11.45
N ASP A 43 -5.79 0.24 11.54
CA ASP A 43 -7.21 0.51 11.85
C ASP A 43 -8.17 -0.03 10.77
N ARG A 44 -7.65 -0.27 9.56
CA ARG A 44 -8.41 -0.80 8.44
C ARG A 44 -7.56 -1.75 7.61
N ALA A 45 -8.15 -2.88 7.22
CA ALA A 45 -7.54 -3.81 6.28
C ALA A 45 -7.25 -3.12 4.94
N ILE A 46 -6.09 -3.41 4.37
CA ILE A 46 -5.61 -2.84 3.12
C ILE A 46 -6.21 -3.65 1.96
N PRO A 47 -7.02 -3.05 1.07
CA PRO A 47 -7.53 -3.78 -0.08
C PRO A 47 -6.40 -4.17 -1.02
N GLU A 48 -6.43 -5.40 -1.54
CA GLU A 48 -5.42 -5.92 -2.47
C GLU A 48 -5.23 -5.01 -3.69
N GLY A 49 -6.32 -4.52 -4.28
CA GLY A 49 -6.26 -3.61 -5.42
C GLY A 49 -5.54 -2.29 -5.13
N VAL A 50 -5.54 -1.81 -3.87
CA VAL A 50 -4.77 -0.62 -3.48
C VAL A 50 -3.28 -0.94 -3.47
N ILE A 51 -2.90 -2.09 -2.94
CA ILE A 51 -1.50 -2.56 -2.91
C ILE A 51 -0.97 -2.72 -4.33
N HIS A 52 -1.76 -3.36 -5.20
CA HIS A 52 -1.38 -3.58 -6.60
C HIS A 52 -1.24 -2.27 -7.36
N LEU A 53 -2.23 -1.38 -7.27
CA LEU A 53 -2.17 -0.08 -7.93
C LEU A 53 -0.97 0.74 -7.45
N PHE A 54 -0.71 0.75 -6.13
CA PHE A 54 0.45 1.43 -5.56
C PHE A 54 1.76 0.87 -6.09
N CYS A 55 1.89 -0.46 -6.17
CA CYS A 55 3.09 -1.11 -6.72
C CYS A 55 3.28 -0.78 -8.20
N ILE A 56 2.23 -0.92 -9.01
CA ILE A 56 2.26 -0.64 -10.46
C ILE A 56 2.69 0.82 -10.72
N LEU A 57 2.08 1.79 -10.03
CA LEU A 57 2.39 3.21 -10.23
C LEU A 57 3.79 3.62 -9.78
N ASN A 58 4.46 2.81 -8.96
CA ASN A 58 5.82 3.05 -8.50
C ASN A 58 6.84 2.07 -9.13
N GLY A 59 6.44 1.31 -10.17
CA GLY A 59 7.33 0.40 -10.90
C GLY A 59 7.81 -0.81 -10.08
N LEU A 60 7.05 -1.21 -9.07
CA LEU A 60 7.37 -2.34 -8.19
C LEU A 60 6.67 -3.62 -8.65
N ASP A 61 7.30 -4.76 -8.40
CA ASP A 61 6.64 -6.06 -8.58
C ASP A 61 5.45 -6.19 -7.63
N HIS A 62 4.25 -6.33 -8.19
CA HIS A 62 3.00 -6.46 -7.46
C HIS A 62 2.57 -7.93 -7.29
N THR A 63 3.19 -8.86 -8.02
CA THR A 63 2.79 -10.28 -8.05
C THR A 63 3.01 -10.99 -6.72
N LYS A 64 3.95 -10.48 -5.90
CA LYS A 64 4.19 -10.90 -4.52
C LYS A 64 3.00 -10.71 -3.57
N TYR A 65 1.99 -9.92 -3.95
CA TYR A 65 0.80 -9.62 -3.15
C TYR A 65 -0.49 -10.17 -3.77
N LEU A 66 -0.40 -11.08 -4.74
CA LEU A 66 -1.58 -11.75 -5.30
C LEU A 66 -2.15 -12.73 -4.29
N SER A 67 -3.45 -12.61 -3.99
CA SER A 67 -4.21 -13.70 -3.39
C SER A 67 -4.48 -14.76 -4.46
N GLN A 68 -4.09 -16.02 -4.20
CA GLN A 68 -4.47 -17.18 -5.02
C GLN A 68 -5.76 -17.79 -4.49
#